data_AF-M3GZG4-F1
#
_entry.id   AF-M3GZG4-F1
#
_cell.length_a   1.000
_cell.length_b   1.000
_cell.length_c   1.000
_cell.angle_alpha   90.00
_cell.angle_beta   90.00
_cell.angle_gamma   90.00
#
_symmetry.space_group_name_H-M   'P 1'
#
loop_
_entity.id
_entity.type
_entity.pdbx_description
1 polymer ?
#
loop_
_entity_poly.entity_id
_entity_poly.type
_entity_poly.pdbx_seq_one_letter_code
_entity_poly.pdbx_strand_id
1 'polypeptide(L)'
;MKGAKMTTSELKDAAIFVMAYSFLKMDSTEELGLFINKKASKFIDELIEAMTPIVEHYREFRKRIDTQINALDNKSRMRKDDFSTTAPQLACDLLYLRFAPNERKGQRLAPILAEFYATNKEKIAYIANKSYDTKYRNEAEDSQRLAYFYIENI
;
A
#
# COMPACT_ATOMS: atom_id res chain seq x y z
N MET A 1 31.67 8.80 1.72
CA MET A 1 30.78 7.79 1.10
C MET A 1 29.79 8.54 0.21
N LYS A 2 29.74 8.26 -1.10
CA LYS A 2 28.69 8.80 -1.98
C LYS A 2 27.39 8.11 -1.57
N GLY A 3 26.43 8.85 -1.01
CA GLY A 3 25.12 8.31 -0.64
C GLY A 3 24.48 7.63 -1.85
N ALA A 4 24.06 6.37 -1.69
CA ALA A 4 23.41 5.62 -2.75
C ALA A 4 22.17 6.40 -3.22
N LYS A 5 22.19 6.88 -4.45
CA LYS A 5 21.09 7.68 -5.00
C LYS A 5 19.96 6.74 -5.37
N MET A 6 18.91 6.70 -4.54
CA MET A 6 17.69 5.95 -4.79
C MET A 6 17.12 6.26 -6.18
N THR A 7 16.79 5.21 -6.94
CA THR A 7 16.27 5.33 -8.31
C THR A 7 14.85 5.92 -8.29
N THR A 8 14.40 6.48 -9.41
CA THR A 8 13.01 6.97 -9.52
C THR A 8 11.99 5.84 -9.36
N SER A 9 12.29 4.64 -9.85
CA SER A 9 11.41 3.48 -9.66
C SER A 9 11.27 3.11 -8.19
N GLU A 10 12.40 3.06 -7.48
CA GLU A 10 12.41 2.76 -6.04
C GLU A 10 11.73 3.86 -5.21
N LEU A 11 11.84 5.13 -5.61
CA LEU A 11 11.06 6.23 -5.00
C LEU A 11 9.56 6.02 -5.10
N LYS A 12 9.08 5.61 -6.27
CA LYS A 12 7.65 5.33 -6.48
C LYS A 12 7.21 4.11 -5.68
N ASP A 13 8.03 3.06 -5.66
CA ASP A 13 7.77 1.87 -4.85
C ASP A 13 7.71 2.20 -3.35
N ALA A 14 8.65 3.00 -2.84
CA ALA A 14 8.68 3.46 -1.46
C ALA A 14 7.50 4.39 -1.14
N ALA A 15 7.07 5.24 -2.07
CA ALA A 15 5.91 6.10 -1.86
C ALA A 15 4.61 5.29 -1.72
N ILE A 16 4.40 4.30 -2.59
CA ILE A 16 3.27 3.37 -2.47
C ILE A 16 3.35 2.59 -1.14
N PHE A 17 4.54 2.14 -0.76
CA PHE A 17 4.76 1.44 0.51
C PHE A 17 4.37 2.28 1.73
N VAL A 18 4.84 3.53 1.79
CA VAL A 18 4.56 4.46 2.88
C VAL A 18 3.07 4.81 2.93
N MET A 19 2.41 5.00 1.79
CA MET A 19 0.96 5.21 1.74
C MET A 19 0.19 4.00 2.28
N ALA A 20 0.53 2.79 1.84
CA ALA A 20 -0.10 1.56 2.32
C ALA A 20 0.08 1.40 3.84
N TYR A 21 1.26 1.71 4.37
CA TYR A 21 1.51 1.74 5.81
C TYR A 21 0.60 2.72 6.54
N SER A 22 0.47 3.95 6.03
CA SER A 22 -0.41 4.96 6.62
C SER A 22 -1.88 4.52 6.62
N PHE A 23 -2.36 3.93 5.53
CA PHE A 23 -3.73 3.41 5.46
C PHE A 23 -3.99 2.27 6.45
N LEU A 24 -3.04 1.35 6.63
CA LEU A 24 -3.17 0.30 7.64
C LEU A 24 -3.19 0.88 9.05
N LYS A 25 -2.36 1.90 9.35
CA LYS A 25 -2.37 2.56 10.67
C LYS A 25 -3.64 3.34 10.98
N MET A 26 -4.31 3.90 9.96
CA MET A 26 -5.58 4.60 10.15
C MET A 26 -6.68 3.66 10.66
N ASP A 27 -6.60 2.36 10.33
CA ASP A 27 -7.60 1.35 10.70
C ASP A 27 -7.20 0.56 11.96
N SER A 28 -5.90 0.53 12.33
CA SER A 28 -5.41 -0.17 13.53
C SER A 28 -5.79 0.51 14.85
N THR A 29 -6.41 1.69 14.82
CA THR A 29 -6.98 2.29 16.02
C THR A 29 -8.31 1.59 16.31
N GLU A 30 -8.40 0.88 17.45
CA GLU A 30 -9.60 0.13 17.90
C GLU A 30 -10.89 0.99 17.93
N GLU A 31 -10.79 2.31 17.80
CA GLU A 31 -11.89 3.27 17.66
C GLU A 31 -12.83 2.97 16.47
N LEU A 32 -12.35 2.30 15.42
CA LEU A 32 -13.15 1.97 14.22
C LEU A 32 -13.77 0.56 14.24
N GLY A 33 -13.51 -0.22 15.30
CA GLY A 33 -13.97 -1.61 15.42
C GLY A 33 -13.18 -2.60 14.54
N LEU A 34 -13.54 -3.89 14.61
CA LEU A 34 -12.84 -4.93 13.83
C LEU A 34 -13.07 -4.73 12.32
N PHE A 35 -11.99 -4.51 11.56
CA PHE A 35 -11.96 -4.36 10.10
C PHE A 35 -12.93 -5.29 9.36
N ILE A 36 -12.94 -6.59 9.72
CA ILE A 36 -13.90 -7.60 9.25
C ILE A 36 -14.07 -8.68 10.32
N ASN A 37 -12.96 -9.20 10.84
CA ASN A 37 -12.91 -10.22 11.88
C ASN A 37 -11.55 -10.18 12.59
N LYS A 38 -11.46 -10.87 13.74
CA LYS A 38 -10.24 -10.89 14.57
C LYS A 38 -8.99 -11.36 13.83
N LYS A 39 -9.12 -12.30 12.88
CA LYS A 39 -7.97 -12.80 12.11
C LYS A 39 -7.45 -11.75 11.13
N ALA A 40 -8.34 -11.04 10.43
CA ALA A 40 -7.96 -9.96 9.54
C ALA A 40 -7.31 -8.80 10.31
N SER A 41 -7.87 -8.42 11.46
CA SER A 41 -7.28 -7.39 12.33
C SER A 41 -5.88 -7.79 12.80
N LYS A 42 -5.68 -9.04 13.26
CA LYS A 42 -4.35 -9.53 13.64
C LYS A 42 -3.34 -9.46 12.48
N PHE A 43 -3.77 -9.78 11.26
CA PHE A 43 -2.88 -9.69 10.10
C PHE A 43 -2.54 -8.24 9.74
N ILE A 44 -3.44 -7.29 9.97
CA ILE A 44 -3.14 -5.86 9.83
C ILE A 44 -2.05 -5.46 10.83
N ASP A 45 -2.16 -5.86 12.10
CA ASP A 45 -1.16 -5.55 13.13
C ASP A 45 0.22 -6.14 12.76
N GLU A 46 0.26 -7.42 12.37
CA GLU A 46 1.48 -8.10 11.93
C GLU A 46 2.11 -7.42 10.70
N LEU A 47 1.29 -6.92 9.76
CA LEU A 47 1.78 -6.17 8.61
C LEU A 47 2.37 -4.82 9.04
N ILE A 48 1.70 -4.07 9.92
CA ILE A 48 2.20 -2.79 10.43
C ILE A 48 3.54 -2.99 11.14
N GLU A 49 3.67 -4.03 11.96
CA GLU A 49 4.92 -4.37 12.64
C GLU A 49 6.04 -4.65 11.61
N ALA A 50 5.76 -5.48 10.60
CA ALA A 50 6.73 -5.80 9.55
C ALA A 50 7.11 -4.59 8.67
N MET A 51 6.17 -3.66 8.44
CA MET A 51 6.41 -2.46 7.62
C MET A 51 7.20 -1.38 8.36
N THR A 52 7.03 -1.27 9.68
CA THR A 52 7.63 -0.20 10.50
C THR A 52 9.16 -0.02 10.31
N PRO A 53 10.00 -1.07 10.38
CA PRO A 53 11.45 -0.89 10.19
C PRO A 53 11.81 -0.45 8.75
N ILE A 54 11.02 -0.84 7.76
CA ILE A 54 11.24 -0.47 6.35
C ILE A 54 10.83 0.98 6.10
N VAL A 55 9.74 1.44 6.72
CA VAL A 55 9.37 2.87 6.70
C VAL A 55 10.47 3.72 7.35
N GLU A 56 11.05 3.27 8.46
CA GLU A 56 12.16 3.97 9.10
C GLU A 56 13.41 4.00 8.21
N HIS A 57 13.70 2.91 7.47
CA HIS A 57 14.76 2.90 6.47
C HIS A 57 14.58 3.99 5.41
N TYR A 58 13.35 4.22 4.94
CA TYR A 58 13.05 5.26 3.95
C TYR A 58 12.95 6.69 4.52
N ARG A 59 13.09 6.88 5.84
CA ARG A 59 12.96 8.18 6.51
C ARG A 59 13.96 9.21 5.99
N GLU A 60 15.17 8.79 5.64
CA GLU A 60 16.19 9.69 5.06
C GLU A 60 15.77 10.27 3.69
N PHE A 61 14.87 9.59 2.98
CA PHE A 61 14.34 10.00 1.68
C PHE A 61 12.96 10.65 1.74
N ARG A 62 12.42 10.86 2.95
CA ARG A 62 11.06 11.33 3.20
C ARG A 62 10.64 12.50 2.30
N LYS A 63 11.45 13.54 2.19
CA LYS A 63 11.12 14.72 1.37
C LYS A 63 10.85 14.37 -0.11
N ARG A 64 11.60 13.42 -0.66
CA ARG A 64 11.43 12.97 -2.06
C ARG A 64 10.20 12.08 -2.20
N ILE A 65 9.95 11.23 -1.20
CA ILE A 65 8.75 10.38 -1.13
C ILE A 65 7.49 11.25 -1.02
N ASP A 66 7.45 12.19 -0.08
CA ASP A 66 6.35 13.15 0.11
C ASP A 66 6.07 13.94 -1.18
N THR A 67 7.10 14.23 -1.99
CA THR A 67 6.91 14.89 -3.29
C THR A 67 6.13 14.01 -4.28
N GLN A 68 6.38 12.69 -4.32
CA GLN A 68 5.60 11.77 -5.16
C GLN A 68 4.15 11.68 -4.66
N ILE A 69 3.96 11.56 -3.34
CA ILE A 69 2.64 11.48 -2.71
C ILE A 69 1.83 12.76 -2.96
N ASN A 70 2.43 13.94 -2.81
CA ASN A 70 1.76 15.22 -3.04
C ASN A 70 1.40 15.42 -4.53
N ALA A 71 2.24 14.94 -5.45
CA ALA A 71 1.92 14.98 -6.88
C ALA A 71 0.68 14.12 -7.19
N LEU A 72 0.56 12.96 -6.54
CA LEU A 72 -0.62 12.12 -6.62
C LEU A 72 -1.86 12.80 -6.01
N ASP A 73 -1.75 13.40 -4.81
CA ASP A 73 -2.87 14.09 -4.15
C ASP A 73 -3.43 15.25 -4.99
N ASN A 74 -2.56 15.98 -5.68
CA ASN A 74 -3.02 17.03 -6.60
C ASN A 74 -3.83 16.47 -7.78
N LYS A 75 -3.46 15.28 -8.28
CA LYS A 75 -4.18 14.63 -9.39
C LYS A 75 -5.49 13.99 -8.92
N SER A 76 -5.52 13.40 -7.74
CA SER A 76 -6.73 12.79 -7.17
C SER A 76 -7.83 13.84 -6.98
N ARG A 77 -7.48 15.03 -6.48
CA ARG A 77 -8.42 16.18 -6.31
C ARG A 77 -9.07 16.65 -7.60
N MET A 78 -8.47 16.38 -8.76
CA MET A 78 -9.01 16.78 -10.06
C MET A 78 -9.96 15.73 -10.66
N ARG A 79 -10.06 14.53 -10.07
CA ARG A 79 -11.06 13.53 -10.49
C ARG A 79 -12.46 13.92 -9.99
N LYS A 80 -13.46 13.46 -10.74
CA LYS A 80 -14.88 13.60 -10.43
C LYS A 80 -15.52 12.26 -10.04
N ASP A 81 -14.71 11.22 -9.87
CA ASP A 81 -15.18 9.88 -9.56
C ASP A 81 -15.25 9.72 -8.03
N ASP A 82 -16.36 9.19 -7.55
CA ASP A 82 -16.52 8.78 -6.15
C ASP A 82 -16.10 7.31 -6.01
N PHE A 83 -15.28 7.01 -5.01
CA PHE A 83 -14.86 5.64 -4.67
C PHE A 83 -15.29 5.30 -3.26
N SER A 84 -15.87 4.13 -3.05
CA SER A 84 -16.05 3.57 -1.71
C SER A 84 -15.02 2.47 -1.49
N THR A 85 -14.16 2.61 -0.49
CA THR A 85 -13.20 1.56 -0.12
C THR A 85 -12.90 1.64 1.37
N THR A 86 -12.48 0.52 1.94
CA THR A 86 -11.84 0.56 3.25
C THR A 86 -10.33 0.80 3.12
N ALA A 87 -9.71 1.39 4.15
CA ALA A 87 -8.28 1.73 4.09
C ALA A 87 -7.37 0.48 3.99
N PRO A 88 -7.58 -0.62 4.74
CA PRO A 88 -6.77 -1.82 4.60
C PRO A 88 -6.96 -2.58 3.28
N GLN A 89 -8.15 -2.52 2.67
CA GLN A 89 -8.35 -3.03 1.30
C GLN A 89 -7.44 -2.29 0.32
N LEU A 90 -7.54 -0.96 0.30
CA LEU A 90 -6.75 -0.13 -0.58
C LEU A 90 -5.24 -0.32 -0.35
N ALA A 91 -4.82 -0.41 0.91
CA ALA A 91 -3.42 -0.69 1.26
C ALA A 91 -2.92 -2.02 0.68
N CYS A 92 -3.73 -3.09 0.79
CA CYS A 92 -3.34 -4.40 0.31
C CYS A 92 -3.37 -4.48 -1.22
N ASP A 93 -4.34 -3.85 -1.88
CA ASP A 93 -4.39 -3.75 -3.35
C ASP A 93 -3.19 -2.97 -3.89
N LEU A 94 -2.81 -1.86 -3.25
CA LEU A 94 -1.60 -1.10 -3.60
C LEU A 94 -0.33 -1.95 -3.50
N LEU A 95 -0.17 -2.69 -2.40
CA LEU A 95 0.99 -3.57 -2.22
C LEU A 95 0.99 -4.71 -3.24
N TYR A 96 -0.16 -5.34 -3.47
CA TYR A 96 -0.27 -6.44 -4.43
C TYR A 96 0.05 -5.96 -5.85
N LEU A 97 -0.68 -4.96 -6.36
CA LEU A 97 -0.55 -4.49 -7.73
C LEU A 97 0.82 -3.87 -8.02
N ARG A 98 1.45 -3.23 -7.02
CA ARG A 98 2.76 -2.62 -7.22
C ARG A 98 3.91 -3.62 -7.10
N PHE A 99 3.84 -4.60 -6.18
CA PHE A 99 5.00 -5.42 -5.81
C PHE A 99 4.97 -6.83 -6.38
N ALA A 100 3.82 -7.34 -6.79
CA ALA A 100 3.70 -8.66 -7.39
C ALA A 100 4.58 -8.78 -8.65
N PRO A 101 5.47 -9.79 -8.77
CA PRO A 101 6.39 -9.91 -9.90
C PRO A 101 5.71 -9.90 -11.27
N ASN A 102 4.52 -10.49 -11.38
CA ASN A 102 3.69 -10.52 -12.59
C ASN A 102 3.19 -9.14 -13.02
N GLU A 103 2.98 -8.22 -12.07
CA GLU A 103 2.46 -6.87 -12.36
C GLU A 103 3.57 -5.89 -12.77
N ARG A 104 4.83 -6.22 -12.48
CA ARG A 104 5.96 -5.30 -12.63
C ARG A 104 6.61 -5.26 -14.01
N LYS A 105 6.11 -6.01 -15.00
CA LYS A 105 6.60 -6.00 -16.40
C LYS A 105 8.15 -6.07 -16.51
N GLY A 106 8.79 -6.86 -15.65
CA GLY A 106 10.26 -7.03 -15.61
C GLY A 106 11.04 -6.03 -14.75
N GLN A 107 10.40 -5.02 -14.16
CA GLN A 107 11.05 -4.09 -13.23
C GLN A 107 11.33 -4.76 -11.89
N ARG A 108 12.59 -4.71 -11.45
CA ARG A 108 12.99 -5.25 -10.13
C ARG A 108 12.48 -4.34 -9.02
N LEU A 109 12.06 -4.97 -7.92
CA LEU A 109 11.77 -4.28 -6.67
C LEU A 109 13.07 -4.15 -5.86
N ALA A 110 13.20 -3.10 -5.04
CA ALA A 110 14.34 -2.99 -4.13
C ALA A 110 14.40 -4.23 -3.20
N PRO A 111 15.59 -4.77 -2.87
CA PRO A 111 15.71 -6.01 -2.10
C PRO A 111 14.88 -6.02 -0.81
N ILE A 112 14.91 -4.93 -0.04
CA ILE A 112 14.17 -4.80 1.23
C ILE A 112 12.64 -4.90 1.03
N LEU A 113 12.12 -4.31 -0.04
CA LEU A 113 10.70 -4.39 -0.40
C LEU A 113 10.34 -5.76 -0.99
N ALA A 114 11.27 -6.40 -1.71
CA ALA A 114 11.08 -7.74 -2.29
C ALA A 114 10.98 -8.81 -1.20
N GLU A 115 11.87 -8.73 -0.21
CA GLU A 115 11.85 -9.61 0.95
C GLU A 115 10.56 -9.43 1.76
N PHE A 116 10.16 -8.18 2.01
CA PHE A 116 8.89 -7.87 2.67
C PHE A 116 7.71 -8.50 1.95
N TYR A 117 7.61 -8.28 0.64
CA TYR A 117 6.48 -8.78 -0.15
C TYR A 117 6.47 -10.31 -0.18
N ALA A 118 7.62 -10.95 -0.42
CA ALA A 118 7.73 -12.41 -0.45
C ALA A 118 7.26 -13.05 0.87
N THR A 119 7.60 -12.42 2.01
CA THR A 119 7.27 -12.91 3.35
C THR A 119 5.80 -12.68 3.73
N ASN A 120 5.16 -11.64 3.16
CA ASN A 120 3.83 -11.20 3.59
C ASN A 120 2.72 -11.31 2.54
N LYS A 121 3.03 -11.72 1.30
CA LYS A 121 2.08 -11.80 0.18
C LYS A 121 0.80 -12.58 0.51
N GLU A 122 0.87 -13.62 1.33
CA GLU A 122 -0.31 -14.41 1.72
C GLU A 122 -1.23 -13.64 2.67
N LYS A 123 -0.69 -12.85 3.59
CA LYS A 123 -1.48 -11.99 4.48
C LYS A 123 -2.13 -10.84 3.69
N ILE A 124 -1.35 -10.23 2.79
CA ILE A 124 -1.83 -9.19 1.88
C ILE A 124 -3.00 -9.73 1.03
N ALA A 125 -2.82 -10.89 0.40
CA ALA A 125 -3.88 -11.52 -0.38
C ALA A 125 -5.09 -11.92 0.47
N TYR A 126 -4.88 -12.38 1.72
CA TYR A 126 -5.98 -12.72 2.61
C TYR A 126 -6.85 -11.49 2.94
N ILE A 127 -6.23 -10.37 3.31
CA ILE A 127 -6.94 -9.13 3.63
C ILE A 127 -7.64 -8.56 2.39
N ALA A 128 -6.93 -8.51 1.26
CA ALA A 128 -7.47 -8.04 -0.03
C ALA A 128 -8.60 -8.91 -0.58
N ASN A 129 -8.61 -10.22 -0.33
CA ASN A 129 -9.68 -11.11 -0.80
C ASN A 129 -10.88 -11.15 0.15
N LYS A 130 -10.65 -11.00 1.46
CA LYS A 130 -11.73 -11.09 2.45
C LYS A 130 -12.77 -9.99 2.31
N SER A 131 -12.42 -8.87 1.70
CA SER A 131 -13.35 -7.81 1.31
C SER A 131 -14.36 -8.25 0.25
N TYR A 132 -13.91 -8.96 -0.80
CA TYR A 132 -14.75 -9.48 -1.89
C TYR A 132 -15.76 -10.54 -1.43
N ASP A 133 -15.47 -11.23 -0.33
CA ASP A 133 -16.29 -12.29 0.27
C ASP A 133 -17.35 -11.78 1.26
N THR A 134 -17.44 -10.47 1.46
CA THR A 134 -18.31 -9.88 2.49
C THR A 134 -19.26 -8.85 1.91
N LYS A 135 -19.97 -8.11 2.77
CA LYS A 135 -20.81 -6.96 2.38
C LYS A 135 -20.04 -5.85 1.64
N TYR A 136 -18.71 -5.90 1.63
CA TYR A 136 -17.82 -4.90 1.03
C TYR A 136 -17.39 -5.22 -0.42
N ARG A 137 -18.13 -6.08 -1.14
CA ARG A 137 -17.74 -6.51 -2.50
C ARG A 137 -17.69 -5.34 -3.49
N ASN A 138 -18.63 -4.40 -3.41
CA ASN A 138 -18.67 -3.25 -4.32
C ASN A 138 -17.47 -2.32 -4.06
N GLU A 139 -17.10 -2.19 -2.79
CA GLU A 139 -15.96 -1.41 -2.33
C GLU A 139 -14.62 -2.01 -2.77
N ALA A 140 -14.58 -3.33 -2.96
CA ALA A 140 -13.39 -4.01 -3.42
C ALA A 140 -13.08 -3.71 -4.91
N GLU A 141 -14.10 -3.58 -5.77
CA GLU A 141 -13.91 -3.17 -7.17
C GLU A 141 -13.41 -1.72 -7.27
N ASP A 142 -14.00 -0.82 -6.48
CA ASP A 142 -13.55 0.56 -6.37
C ASP A 142 -12.13 0.68 -5.81
N SER A 143 -11.77 -0.17 -4.84
CA SER A 143 -10.42 -0.25 -4.26
C SER A 143 -9.37 -0.56 -5.32
N GLN A 144 -9.58 -1.58 -6.16
CA GLN A 144 -8.63 -1.90 -7.25
C GLN A 144 -8.52 -0.79 -8.28
N ARG A 145 -9.66 -0.19 -8.69
CA ARG A 145 -9.66 0.94 -9.63
C ARG A 145 -8.90 2.14 -9.07
N LEU A 146 -9.07 2.43 -7.79
CA LEU A 146 -8.35 3.49 -7.10
C LEU A 146 -6.85 3.16 -6.95
N ALA A 147 -6.50 1.91 -6.65
CA ALA A 147 -5.11 1.45 -6.55
C ALA A 147 -4.37 1.57 -7.89
N TYR A 148 -4.98 1.17 -9.01
CA TYR A 148 -4.41 1.38 -10.34
C TYR A 148 -4.17 2.87 -10.61
N PHE A 149 -5.16 3.71 -10.31
CA PHE A 149 -5.01 5.16 -10.47
C PHE A 149 -3.81 5.69 -9.66
N TYR A 150 -3.64 5.27 -8.41
CA TYR A 150 -2.50 5.68 -7.57
C TYR A 150 -1.16 5.22 -8.16
N ILE A 151 -1.07 3.95 -8.60
CA ILE A 151 0.16 3.38 -9.15
C ILE A 151 0.56 4.06 -10.46
N GLU A 152 -0.40 4.43 -11.31
CA GLU A 152 -0.14 5.11 -12.58
C GLU A 152 0.26 6.57 -12.40
N ASN A 153 -0.18 7.20 -11.30
CA ASN A 153 -0.07 8.65 -11.13
C ASN A 153 0.98 9.10 -10.12
N ILE A 154 1.59 8.16 -9.39
CA ILE A 154 2.75 8.39 -8.52
C ILE A 154 4.05 8.50 -9.30
#